data_AF-A0A6J4E4N5-F1
#
_entry.id   AF-A0A6J4E4N5-F1
#
_cell.length_a   1.000
_cell.length_b   1.000
_cell.length_c   1.000
_cell.angle_alpha   90.00
_cell.angle_beta   90.00
_cell.angle_gamma   90.00
#
_symmetry.space_group_name_H-M   'P 1'
#
loop_
_entity.id
_entity.type
_entity.pdbx_description
1 polymer ?
#
loop_
_entity_poly.entity_id
_entity_poly.type
_entity_poly.pdbx_seq_one_letter_code
_entity_poly.pdbx_strand_id
1 'polypeptide(L)'
;MSIPLRFAIRWLSYPLVFGGCASFMIWALYAGIPYWPTTPIVAAAGLLLIAGLERIQPFRRAWLEDHQDTLTDLLHMLVNLSVIQFTAEFLAKLGDAVPASVRLFPIESPLWLQLLLVAAVLDLSLYVMHRISHRVHWLWRFHMIHHSAERLYWMNGERRHPLHAALMAGPGLVVLLISGAPSAVVATWFGILTVHLAFQHSNLDYSVGWLRHVLGVAEVHRWHHKRDFEDAQVNFGEFSTVWDRLFGTFYDSAGKLGKAEVGLHEKDYPRNYFGQFIDPLRPTSAYPAGHNSLEQDESRNT
;
A
#
# COMPACT_ATOMS: atom_id res chain seq x y z
N MET A 1 16.91 -13.27 22.61
CA MET A 1 17.19 -11.90 22.13
C MET A 1 17.35 -10.97 23.33
N SER A 2 18.41 -10.17 23.37
CA SER A 2 18.67 -9.22 24.47
C SER A 2 17.68 -8.04 24.45
N ILE A 3 17.50 -7.35 25.58
CA ILE A 3 16.66 -6.14 25.66
C ILE A 3 17.14 -5.03 24.70
N PRO A 4 18.45 -4.72 24.60
CA PRO A 4 18.94 -3.71 23.66
C PRO A 4 18.64 -4.05 22.20
N LEU A 5 18.77 -5.32 21.81
CA LEU A 5 18.49 -5.74 20.44
C LEU A 5 16.99 -5.63 20.11
N ARG A 6 16.10 -5.96 21.05
CA ARG A 6 14.66 -5.76 20.86
C ARG A 6 14.28 -4.30 20.67
N PHE A 7 14.87 -3.45 21.51
CA PHE A 7 14.69 -2.00 21.43
C PHE A 7 15.17 -1.46 20.08
N ALA A 8 16.36 -1.89 19.64
CA ALA A 8 16.92 -1.49 18.36
C ALA A 8 16.02 -1.90 17.19
N ILE A 9 15.56 -3.16 17.13
CA ILE A 9 14.62 -3.60 16.08
C ILE A 9 13.33 -2.78 16.12
N ARG A 10 12.76 -2.57 17.31
CA ARG A 10 11.49 -1.84 17.44
C ARG A 10 11.57 -0.42 16.88
N TRP A 11 12.62 0.32 17.22
CA TRP A 11 12.69 1.77 16.96
C TRP A 11 13.57 2.15 15.78
N LEU A 12 14.52 1.30 15.38
CA LEU A 12 15.47 1.61 14.32
C LEU A 12 15.14 0.91 13.00
N SER A 13 14.33 -0.16 12.98
CA SER A 13 14.03 -0.87 11.73
C SER A 13 13.39 0.03 10.68
N TYR A 14 12.39 0.84 11.04
CA TYR A 14 11.76 1.76 10.08
C TYR A 14 12.75 2.83 9.56
N PRO A 15 13.37 3.69 10.40
CA PRO A 15 14.28 4.71 9.87
C PRO A 15 15.52 4.15 9.18
N LEU A 16 16.07 3.00 9.61
CA LEU A 16 17.25 2.42 8.97
C LEU A 16 16.91 1.71 7.65
N VAL A 17 15.85 0.92 7.60
CA VAL A 17 15.48 0.17 6.38
C VAL A 17 14.72 1.07 5.41
N PHE A 18 13.58 1.64 5.80
CA PHE A 18 12.83 2.54 4.92
C PHE A 18 13.62 3.80 4.60
N GLY A 19 14.17 4.47 5.63
CA GLY A 19 14.96 5.68 5.43
C GLY A 19 16.25 5.43 4.63
N GLY A 20 16.92 4.30 4.85
CA GLY A 20 18.10 3.89 4.07
C GLY A 20 17.77 3.62 2.60
N CYS A 21 16.74 2.80 2.33
CA CYS A 21 16.27 2.52 0.97
C CYS A 21 15.84 3.81 0.25
N ALA A 22 15.01 4.64 0.89
CA ALA A 22 14.54 5.89 0.31
C ALA A 22 15.69 6.87 0.04
N SER A 23 16.58 7.06 1.00
CA SER A 23 17.75 7.95 0.83
C SER A 23 18.65 7.49 -0.30
N PHE A 24 18.89 6.18 -0.42
CA PHE A 24 19.70 5.63 -1.51
C PHE A 24 19.03 5.81 -2.87
N MET A 25 17.72 5.55 -3.00
CA MET A 25 17.00 5.77 -4.26
C MET A 25 17.01 7.25 -4.67
N ILE A 26 16.80 8.17 -3.72
CA ILE A 26 16.85 9.61 -3.96
C ILE A 26 18.25 10.06 -4.37
N TRP A 27 19.28 9.58 -3.66
CA TRP A 27 20.68 9.85 -4.01
C TRP A 27 21.03 9.31 -5.40
N ALA A 28 20.62 8.09 -5.71
CA ALA A 28 20.86 7.48 -7.01
C ALA A 28 20.22 8.31 -8.14
N LEU A 29 18.96 8.73 -7.96
CA LEU A 29 18.28 9.62 -8.88
C LEU A 29 19.01 10.97 -9.05
N TYR A 30 19.45 11.58 -7.94
CA TYR A 30 20.22 12.82 -7.96
C TYR A 30 21.57 12.67 -8.66
N ALA A 31 22.24 11.53 -8.49
CA ALA A 31 23.51 11.19 -9.11
C ALA A 31 23.38 10.79 -10.60
N GLY A 32 22.17 10.81 -11.16
CA GLY A 32 21.91 10.39 -12.54
C GLY A 32 22.03 8.88 -12.77
N ILE A 33 22.02 8.07 -11.69
CA ILE A 33 21.97 6.62 -11.80
C ILE A 33 20.57 6.23 -12.31
N PRO A 34 20.45 5.41 -13.36
CA PRO A 34 19.16 4.99 -13.87
C PRO A 34 18.28 4.35 -12.79
N TYR A 35 17.01 4.78 -12.72
CA TYR A 35 16.03 4.20 -11.79
C TYR A 35 15.80 2.70 -12.08
N TRP A 36 15.96 2.28 -13.34
CA TRP A 36 15.94 0.88 -13.73
C TRP A 36 17.37 0.35 -13.97
N PRO A 37 17.79 -0.76 -13.34
CA PRO A 37 17.06 -1.59 -12.36
C PRO A 37 17.29 -1.17 -10.90
N THR A 38 17.89 0.00 -10.63
CA THR A 38 18.29 0.42 -9.28
C THR A 38 17.15 0.39 -8.26
N THR A 39 16.03 1.05 -8.55
CA THR A 39 14.87 1.17 -7.67
C THR A 39 14.28 -0.19 -7.28
N PRO A 40 13.93 -1.10 -8.21
CA PRO A 40 13.39 -2.40 -7.82
C PRO A 40 14.40 -3.27 -7.06
N ILE A 41 15.71 -3.18 -7.34
CA ILE A 41 16.75 -3.89 -6.57
C ILE A 41 16.77 -3.40 -5.12
N VAL A 42 16.73 -2.08 -4.90
CA VAL A 42 16.76 -1.50 -3.55
C VAL A 42 15.46 -1.78 -2.81
N ALA A 43 14.31 -1.75 -3.49
CA ALA A 43 13.03 -2.13 -2.91
C ALA A 43 13.03 -3.60 -2.50
N ALA A 44 13.48 -4.51 -3.38
CA ALA A 44 13.59 -5.94 -3.07
C ALA A 44 14.50 -6.20 -1.86
N ALA A 45 15.64 -5.50 -1.76
CA ALA A 45 16.51 -5.57 -0.59
C ALA A 45 15.80 -5.12 0.69
N GLY A 46 15.05 -4.01 0.63
CA GLY A 46 14.22 -3.53 1.75
C GLY A 46 13.16 -4.56 2.18
N LEU A 47 12.43 -5.14 1.22
CA LEU A 47 11.43 -6.19 1.47
C LEU A 47 12.05 -7.42 2.14
N LEU A 48 13.20 -7.89 1.67
CA LEU A 48 13.92 -9.03 2.27
C LEU A 48 14.39 -8.73 3.70
N LEU A 49 14.84 -7.50 3.96
CA LEU A 49 15.21 -7.06 5.31
C LEU A 49 13.99 -7.05 6.24
N ILE A 50 12.84 -6.52 5.78
CA ILE A 50 11.58 -6.52 6.53
C ILE A 50 11.15 -7.97 6.82
N ALA A 51 11.18 -8.84 5.81
CA ALA A 51 10.85 -10.26 5.94
C ALA A 51 11.73 -10.97 6.98
N GLY A 52 13.04 -10.70 6.99
CA GLY A 52 13.99 -11.24 7.96
C GLY A 52 13.72 -10.71 9.38
N LEU A 53 13.53 -9.41 9.53
CA LEU A 53 13.23 -8.77 10.81
C LEU A 53 11.91 -9.26 11.41
N GLU A 54 10.90 -9.46 10.56
CA GLU A 54 9.60 -10.00 10.94
C GLU A 54 9.70 -11.39 11.58
N ARG A 55 10.60 -12.25 11.08
CA ARG A 55 10.89 -13.57 11.68
C ARG A 55 11.60 -13.47 13.04
N ILE A 56 12.38 -12.41 13.25
CA ILE A 56 13.16 -12.19 14.49
C ILE A 56 12.28 -11.57 15.59
N GLN A 57 11.47 -10.57 15.26
CA GLN A 57 10.63 -9.84 16.20
C GLN A 57 9.20 -9.64 15.66
N PRO A 58 8.39 -10.70 15.57
CA PRO A 58 7.00 -10.57 15.13
C PRO A 58 6.14 -9.88 16.19
N PHE A 59 5.24 -9.01 15.75
CA PHE A 59 4.14 -8.46 16.53
C PHE A 59 3.19 -9.57 17.00
N ARG A 60 2.91 -10.54 16.14
CA ARG A 60 2.20 -11.79 16.48
C ARG A 60 2.95 -13.01 15.99
N ARG A 61 3.31 -13.90 16.93
CA ARG A 61 3.94 -15.19 16.57
C ARG A 61 3.05 -16.08 15.70
N ALA A 62 1.74 -16.11 15.96
CA ALA A 62 0.80 -16.92 15.18
C ALA A 62 0.76 -16.55 13.70
N TRP A 63 1.02 -15.28 13.34
CA TRP A 63 1.06 -14.84 11.94
C TRP A 63 2.33 -15.24 11.18
N LEU A 64 3.27 -15.93 11.84
CA LEU A 64 4.44 -16.53 11.17
C LEU A 64 4.14 -17.92 10.58
N GLU A 65 3.04 -18.54 11.01
CA GLU A 65 2.57 -19.82 10.46
C GLU A 65 2.04 -19.58 9.03
N ASP A 66 2.25 -20.55 8.15
CA ASP A 66 1.72 -20.46 6.78
C ASP A 66 0.22 -20.79 6.81
N HIS A 67 -0.59 -19.92 6.21
CA HIS A 67 -2.04 -20.11 6.11
C HIS A 67 -2.42 -20.75 4.76
N GLN A 68 -1.45 -21.38 4.09
CA GLN A 68 -1.56 -21.93 2.72
C GLN A 68 -1.79 -20.83 1.67
N ASP A 69 -1.33 -19.62 1.96
CA ASP A 69 -1.48 -18.43 1.13
C ASP A 69 -0.15 -17.87 0.60
N THR A 70 0.99 -18.38 1.09
CA THR A 70 2.33 -17.88 0.74
C THR A 70 2.59 -17.87 -0.78
N LEU A 71 2.21 -18.94 -1.51
CA LEU A 71 2.38 -18.98 -2.97
C LEU A 71 1.45 -17.97 -3.67
N THR A 72 0.21 -17.84 -3.19
CA THR A 72 -0.77 -16.90 -3.75
C THR A 72 -0.29 -15.46 -3.58
N ASP A 73 0.18 -15.10 -2.39
CA ASP A 73 0.70 -13.76 -2.09
C ASP A 73 1.98 -13.47 -2.87
N LEU A 74 2.87 -14.47 -3.05
CA LEU A 74 4.05 -14.33 -3.91
C LEU A 74 3.67 -14.06 -5.37
N LEU A 75 2.68 -14.77 -5.92
CA LEU A 75 2.21 -14.56 -7.30
C LEU A 75 1.62 -13.15 -7.47
N HIS A 76 0.76 -12.72 -6.54
CA HIS A 76 0.23 -11.35 -6.52
C HIS A 76 1.36 -10.31 -6.45
N MET A 77 2.33 -10.49 -5.56
CA MET A 77 3.47 -9.60 -5.43
C MET A 77 4.29 -9.51 -6.71
N LEU A 78 4.64 -10.65 -7.32
CA LEU A 78 5.42 -10.66 -8.56
C LEU A 78 4.67 -9.99 -9.72
N VAL A 79 3.37 -10.25 -9.85
CA VAL A 79 2.54 -9.64 -10.90
C VAL A 79 2.40 -8.14 -10.69
N ASN A 80 2.02 -7.69 -9.48
CA ASN A 80 1.79 -6.27 -9.22
C ASN A 80 3.08 -5.45 -9.28
N LEU A 81 4.18 -5.95 -8.71
CA LEU A 81 5.49 -5.28 -8.85
C LEU A 81 5.90 -5.21 -10.33
N SER A 82 5.69 -6.26 -11.12
CA SER A 82 5.97 -6.21 -12.56
C SER A 82 5.11 -5.15 -13.27
N VAL A 83 3.82 -5.07 -12.96
CA VAL A 83 2.90 -4.07 -13.52
C VAL A 83 3.34 -2.65 -13.18
N ILE A 84 3.77 -2.40 -11.94
CA ILE A 84 4.33 -1.09 -11.52
C ILE A 84 5.55 -0.74 -12.38
N GLN A 85 6.47 -1.69 -12.58
CA GLN A 85 7.67 -1.46 -13.39
C GLN A 85 7.34 -1.19 -14.87
N PHE A 86 6.44 -1.97 -15.46
CA PHE A 86 5.98 -1.73 -16.84
C PHE A 86 5.25 -0.39 -17.00
N THR A 87 4.45 0.00 -16.00
CA THR A 87 3.74 1.28 -16.00
C THR A 87 4.71 2.45 -15.94
N ALA A 88 5.75 2.38 -15.11
CA ALA A 88 6.78 3.42 -15.04
C ALA A 88 7.50 3.62 -16.39
N GLU A 89 7.90 2.53 -17.04
CA GLU A 89 8.54 2.57 -18.36
C GLU A 89 7.59 3.08 -19.45
N PHE A 90 6.32 2.66 -19.41
CA PHE A 90 5.30 3.14 -20.34
C PHE A 90 5.04 4.64 -20.18
N LEU A 91 4.91 5.11 -18.94
CA LEU A 91 4.74 6.54 -18.65
C LEU A 91 5.96 7.37 -19.04
N ALA A 92 7.19 6.84 -18.94
CA ALA A 92 8.38 7.51 -19.47
C ALA A 92 8.22 7.82 -20.97
N LYS A 93 7.81 6.82 -21.75
CA LYS A 93 7.61 6.97 -23.21
C LYS A 93 6.45 7.89 -23.56
N LEU A 94 5.36 7.86 -22.78
CA LEU A 94 4.25 8.78 -22.99
C LEU A 94 4.62 10.23 -22.60
N GLY A 95 5.41 10.42 -21.55
CA GLY A 95 5.89 11.73 -21.12
C GLY A 95 6.69 12.45 -22.20
N ASP A 96 7.50 11.71 -22.97
CA ASP A 96 8.23 12.25 -24.13
C ASP A 96 7.30 12.83 -25.20
N ALA A 97 6.07 12.31 -25.32
CA ALA A 97 5.07 12.78 -26.27
C ALA A 97 4.29 14.02 -25.78
N VAL A 98 4.36 14.36 -24.48
CA VAL A 98 3.67 15.55 -23.94
C VAL A 98 4.41 16.82 -24.40
N PRO A 99 3.77 17.72 -25.17
CA PRO A 99 4.43 18.93 -25.67
C PRO A 99 4.95 19.82 -24.54
N ALA A 100 6.15 20.38 -24.70
CA ALA A 100 6.77 21.24 -23.69
C ALA A 100 5.89 22.44 -23.30
N SER A 101 5.07 22.95 -24.24
CA SER A 101 4.17 24.08 -24.02
C SER A 101 3.02 23.82 -23.04
N VAL A 102 2.69 22.56 -22.75
CA VAL A 102 1.60 22.18 -21.84
C VAL A 102 2.08 21.53 -20.55
N ARG A 103 3.40 21.34 -20.38
CA ARG A 103 3.97 20.78 -19.15
C ARG A 103 3.87 21.82 -18.03
N LEU A 104 3.15 21.48 -16.96
CA LEU A 104 2.95 22.32 -15.78
C LEU A 104 3.77 21.86 -14.58
N PHE A 105 4.37 20.67 -14.64
CA PHE A 105 5.17 20.12 -13.56
C PHE A 105 6.47 20.92 -13.42
N PRO A 106 6.86 21.36 -12.21
CA PRO A 106 8.00 22.24 -12.02
C PRO A 106 9.33 21.47 -12.05
N ILE A 107 9.77 21.06 -13.25
CA ILE A 107 10.98 20.24 -13.45
C ILE A 107 12.28 20.95 -13.04
N GLU A 108 12.29 22.29 -13.03
CA GLU A 108 13.44 23.11 -12.59
C GLU A 108 13.52 23.25 -11.06
N SER A 109 12.50 22.77 -10.32
CA SER A 109 12.52 22.82 -8.87
C SER A 109 13.49 21.79 -8.28
N PRO A 110 13.99 22.00 -7.04
CA PRO A 110 14.83 21.00 -6.38
C PRO A 110 14.18 19.62 -6.33
N LEU A 111 14.97 18.55 -6.49
CA LEU A 111 14.47 17.17 -6.57
C LEU A 111 13.55 16.79 -5.40
N TRP A 112 13.84 17.26 -4.18
CA TRP A 112 13.01 16.97 -3.01
C TRP A 112 11.58 17.53 -3.18
N LEU A 113 11.42 18.69 -3.81
CA LEU A 113 10.09 19.28 -4.06
C LEU A 113 9.35 18.51 -5.14
N GLN A 114 10.05 18.09 -6.21
CA GLN A 114 9.46 17.23 -7.23
C GLN A 114 8.93 15.90 -6.64
N LEU A 115 9.72 15.27 -5.77
CA LEU A 115 9.31 14.06 -5.05
C LEU A 115 8.10 14.30 -4.14
N LEU A 116 8.07 15.41 -3.40
CA LEU A 116 6.92 15.76 -2.56
C LEU A 116 5.65 15.99 -3.38
N LEU A 117 5.76 16.61 -4.56
CA LEU A 117 4.60 16.82 -5.45
C LEU A 117 4.08 15.50 -6.02
N VAL A 118 4.97 14.63 -6.50
CA VAL A 118 4.62 13.27 -6.95
C VAL A 118 3.97 12.48 -5.82
N ALA A 119 4.57 12.53 -4.62
CA ALA A 119 4.05 11.88 -3.42
C ALA A 119 2.64 12.37 -3.08
N ALA A 120 2.42 13.68 -3.03
CA ALA A 120 1.13 14.25 -2.67
C ALA A 120 0.01 13.87 -3.67
N VAL A 121 0.30 13.92 -4.97
CA VAL A 121 -0.67 13.55 -6.03
C VAL A 121 -1.01 12.06 -5.98
N LEU A 122 0.00 11.20 -5.84
CA LEU A 122 -0.24 9.74 -5.78
C LEU A 122 -0.88 9.32 -4.47
N ASP A 123 -0.45 9.85 -3.33
CA ASP A 123 -1.03 9.52 -2.02
C ASP A 123 -2.50 9.96 -1.93
N LEU A 124 -2.87 11.12 -2.51
CA LEU A 124 -4.27 11.53 -2.65
C LEU A 124 -5.06 10.56 -3.54
N SER A 125 -4.53 10.18 -4.70
CA SER A 125 -5.18 9.22 -5.60
C SER A 125 -5.44 7.90 -4.90
N LEU A 126 -4.42 7.37 -4.24
CA LEU A 126 -4.48 6.13 -3.47
C LEU A 126 -5.55 6.25 -2.38
N TYR A 127 -5.52 7.29 -1.56
CA TYR A 127 -6.52 7.52 -0.51
C TYR A 127 -7.96 7.58 -1.05
N VAL A 128 -8.20 8.39 -2.09
CA VAL A 128 -9.55 8.57 -2.65
C VAL A 128 -10.05 7.27 -3.25
N MET A 129 -9.23 6.60 -4.06
CA MET A 129 -9.63 5.35 -4.69
C MET A 129 -9.78 4.22 -3.68
N HIS A 130 -9.00 4.21 -2.61
CA HIS A 130 -9.16 3.28 -1.50
C HIS A 130 -10.54 3.46 -0.86
N ARG A 131 -10.87 4.69 -0.46
CA ARG A 131 -12.16 5.02 0.14
C ARG A 131 -13.34 4.72 -0.78
N ILE A 132 -13.23 5.03 -2.07
CA ILE A 132 -14.27 4.70 -3.06
C ILE A 132 -14.37 3.17 -3.19
N SER A 133 -13.26 2.43 -3.12
CA SER A 133 -13.25 0.98 -3.26
C SER A 133 -14.06 0.28 -2.18
N HIS A 134 -14.16 0.84 -0.97
CA HIS A 134 -15.03 0.29 0.05
C HIS A 134 -16.50 0.75 -0.04
N ARG A 135 -16.80 1.79 -0.82
CA ARG A 135 -18.17 2.31 -0.95
C ARG A 135 -18.88 1.81 -2.20
N VAL A 136 -18.13 1.59 -3.28
CA VAL A 136 -18.67 1.14 -4.55
C VAL A 136 -18.51 -0.38 -4.63
N HIS A 137 -19.63 -1.09 -4.59
CA HIS A 137 -19.66 -2.56 -4.58
C HIS A 137 -18.80 -3.19 -5.69
N TRP A 138 -18.84 -2.64 -6.91
CA TRP A 138 -18.01 -3.14 -8.01
C TRP A 138 -16.50 -3.06 -7.71
N LEU A 139 -16.03 -1.96 -7.13
CA LEU A 139 -14.62 -1.80 -6.75
C LEU A 139 -14.28 -2.64 -5.51
N TRP A 140 -15.22 -2.77 -4.56
CA TRP A 140 -15.05 -3.61 -3.38
C TRP A 140 -14.72 -5.05 -3.75
N ARG A 141 -15.39 -5.60 -4.77
CA ARG A 141 -15.11 -6.97 -5.24
C ARG A 141 -13.66 -7.20 -5.65
N PHE A 142 -12.99 -6.19 -6.18
CA PHE A 142 -11.56 -6.28 -6.46
C PHE A 142 -10.71 -6.02 -5.21
N HIS A 143 -11.15 -5.08 -4.38
CA HIS A 143 -10.42 -4.68 -3.19
C HIS A 143 -10.48 -5.73 -2.08
N MET A 144 -11.55 -6.51 -1.97
CA MET A 144 -11.70 -7.55 -0.95
C MET A 144 -10.65 -8.67 -1.08
N ILE A 145 -9.99 -8.82 -2.23
CA ILE A 145 -8.79 -9.67 -2.38
C ILE A 145 -7.70 -9.25 -1.39
N HIS A 146 -7.50 -7.94 -1.24
CA HIS A 146 -6.57 -7.36 -0.28
C HIS A 146 -6.99 -7.63 1.16
N HIS A 147 -8.27 -7.46 1.46
CA HIS A 147 -8.82 -7.77 2.78
C HIS A 147 -8.95 -9.27 3.08
N SER A 148 -8.80 -10.16 2.10
CA SER A 148 -8.96 -11.61 2.31
C SER A 148 -7.80 -12.28 3.06
N ALA A 149 -6.77 -11.54 3.44
CA ALA A 149 -5.67 -12.06 4.25
C ALA A 149 -6.09 -12.22 5.73
N GLU A 150 -5.99 -13.43 6.27
CA GLU A 150 -6.32 -13.74 7.67
C GLU A 150 -5.20 -13.38 8.67
N ARG A 151 -4.10 -12.82 8.14
CA ARG A 151 -2.95 -12.28 8.87
C ARG A 151 -2.36 -11.15 8.04
N LEU A 152 -1.66 -10.23 8.71
CA LEU A 152 -0.89 -9.19 8.02
C LEU A 152 0.60 -9.48 8.14
N TYR A 153 1.30 -9.45 7.01
CA TYR A 153 2.74 -9.56 6.89
C TYR A 153 3.23 -8.87 5.61
N TRP A 154 4.55 -8.80 5.43
CA TRP A 154 5.20 -7.96 4.43
C TRP A 154 4.76 -8.16 2.96
N MET A 155 4.17 -9.29 2.58
CA MET A 155 3.67 -9.51 1.20
C MET A 155 2.24 -8.99 0.98
N ASN A 156 1.43 -8.78 2.02
CA ASN A 156 0.00 -8.48 1.84
C ASN A 156 -0.28 -7.13 1.19
N GLY A 157 0.66 -6.18 1.26
CA GLY A 157 0.53 -4.90 0.56
C GLY A 157 0.39 -5.05 -0.95
N GLU A 158 0.85 -6.17 -1.53
CA GLU A 158 0.69 -6.46 -2.95
C GLU A 158 -0.35 -7.54 -3.27
N ARG A 159 -1.08 -8.05 -2.27
CA ARG A 159 -2.19 -9.00 -2.47
C ARG A 159 -3.41 -8.26 -3.05
N ARG A 160 -3.43 -8.03 -4.36
CA ARG A 160 -4.49 -7.27 -5.04
C ARG A 160 -4.62 -7.67 -6.50
N HIS A 161 -5.81 -7.49 -7.06
CA HIS A 161 -6.02 -7.66 -8.49
C HIS A 161 -5.24 -6.57 -9.28
N PRO A 162 -4.51 -6.89 -10.37
CA PRO A 162 -3.74 -5.90 -11.12
C PRO A 162 -4.56 -4.72 -11.65
N LEU A 163 -5.79 -4.98 -12.10
CA LEU A 163 -6.74 -3.92 -12.46
C LEU A 163 -7.03 -2.96 -11.29
N HIS A 164 -7.16 -3.48 -10.06
CA HIS A 164 -7.41 -2.65 -8.89
C HIS A 164 -6.19 -1.81 -8.54
N ALA A 165 -4.98 -2.39 -8.58
CA ALA A 165 -3.74 -1.63 -8.43
C ALA A 165 -3.65 -0.46 -9.44
N ALA A 166 -3.99 -0.72 -10.71
CA ALA A 166 -4.03 0.31 -11.74
C ALA A 166 -5.11 1.37 -11.48
N LEU A 167 -6.29 0.99 -11.01
CA LEU A 167 -7.37 1.93 -10.66
C LEU A 167 -7.02 2.80 -9.45
N MET A 168 -6.30 2.26 -8.46
CA MET A 168 -5.88 2.97 -7.25
C MET A 168 -4.90 4.11 -7.57
N ALA A 169 -3.87 3.83 -8.36
CA ALA A 169 -2.87 4.83 -8.74
C ALA A 169 -3.26 5.65 -9.99
N GLY A 170 -4.17 5.14 -10.82
CA GLY A 170 -4.49 5.63 -12.16
C GLY A 170 -4.82 7.13 -12.23
N PRO A 171 -5.76 7.66 -11.42
CA PRO A 171 -6.09 9.08 -11.44
C PRO A 171 -4.87 9.97 -11.18
N GLY A 172 -4.06 9.64 -10.16
CA GLY A 172 -2.82 10.36 -9.86
C GLY A 172 -1.79 10.25 -10.99
N LEU A 173 -1.63 9.07 -11.59
CA LEU A 173 -0.72 8.87 -12.72
C LEU A 173 -1.14 9.66 -13.97
N VAL A 174 -2.43 9.77 -14.25
CA VAL A 174 -2.95 10.60 -15.35
C VAL A 174 -2.63 12.08 -15.11
N VAL A 175 -2.84 12.57 -13.88
CA VAL A 175 -2.48 13.96 -13.51
C VAL A 175 -0.99 14.19 -13.69
N LEU A 176 -0.14 13.29 -13.18
CA LEU A 176 1.31 13.42 -13.29
C LEU A 176 1.77 13.35 -14.74
N LEU A 177 1.22 12.45 -15.55
CA LEU A 177 1.53 12.34 -16.97
C LEU A 177 1.17 13.63 -17.72
N ILE A 178 -0.06 14.13 -17.57
CA ILE A 178 -0.53 15.36 -18.25
C ILE A 178 0.29 16.56 -17.80
N SER A 179 0.66 16.63 -16.52
CA SER A 179 1.51 17.70 -16.01
C SER A 179 2.94 17.66 -16.54
N GLY A 180 3.40 16.53 -17.10
CA GLY A 180 4.77 16.33 -17.57
C GLY A 180 5.76 15.99 -16.44
N ALA A 181 5.30 15.33 -15.39
CA ALA A 181 6.18 14.88 -14.30
C ALA A 181 7.24 13.90 -14.84
N PRO A 182 8.53 14.04 -14.47
CA PRO A 182 9.56 13.15 -14.97
C PRO A 182 9.34 11.72 -14.47
N SER A 183 9.33 10.76 -15.38
CA SER A 183 9.09 9.34 -15.06
C SER A 183 10.08 8.78 -14.05
N ALA A 184 11.34 9.23 -14.07
CA ALA A 184 12.35 8.84 -13.10
C ALA A 184 11.96 9.25 -11.66
N VAL A 185 11.31 10.40 -11.47
CA VAL A 185 10.80 10.84 -10.15
C VAL A 185 9.61 10.00 -9.72
N VAL A 186 8.68 9.73 -10.64
CA VAL A 186 7.50 8.87 -10.40
C VAL A 186 7.92 7.44 -10.04
N ALA A 187 8.82 6.84 -10.82
CA ALA A 187 9.33 5.49 -10.60
C ALA A 187 10.11 5.38 -9.27
N THR A 188 10.93 6.40 -8.96
CA THR A 188 11.64 6.47 -7.68
C THR A 188 10.67 6.52 -6.51
N TRP A 189 9.60 7.32 -6.61
CA TRP A 189 8.55 7.35 -5.59
C TRP A 189 7.83 6.00 -5.44
N PHE A 190 7.52 5.29 -6.53
CA PHE A 190 6.95 3.95 -6.43
C PHE A 190 7.84 2.98 -5.65
N GLY A 191 9.15 3.00 -5.86
CA GLY A 191 10.07 2.16 -5.07
C GLY A 191 10.08 2.51 -3.59
N ILE A 192 10.04 3.81 -3.25
CA ILE A 192 9.92 4.29 -1.87
C ILE A 192 8.61 3.80 -1.26
N LEU A 193 7.51 3.95 -1.98
CA LEU A 193 6.19 3.50 -1.58
C LEU A 193 6.14 1.98 -1.37
N THR A 194 6.73 1.17 -2.26
CA THR A 194 6.79 -0.29 -2.10
C THR A 194 7.41 -0.71 -0.78
N VAL A 195 8.52 -0.08 -0.36
CA VAL A 195 9.14 -0.37 0.95
C VAL A 195 8.26 0.10 2.11
N HIS A 196 7.59 1.24 1.95
CA HIS A 196 6.63 1.76 2.94
C HIS A 196 5.45 0.80 3.13
N LEU A 197 4.81 0.34 2.05
CA LEU A 197 3.68 -0.58 2.08
C LEU A 197 4.05 -1.92 2.70
N ALA A 198 5.26 -2.41 2.45
CA ALA A 198 5.78 -3.60 3.12
C ALA A 198 5.85 -3.39 4.65
N PHE A 199 6.29 -2.22 5.13
CA PHE A 199 6.22 -1.88 6.55
C PHE A 199 4.79 -1.74 7.06
N GLN A 200 3.90 -1.11 6.29
CA GLN A 200 2.49 -0.89 6.63
C GLN A 200 1.75 -2.21 6.89
N HIS A 201 2.10 -3.26 6.16
CA HIS A 201 1.48 -4.58 6.31
C HIS A 201 2.30 -5.55 7.16
N SER A 202 3.58 -5.25 7.42
CA SER A 202 4.47 -6.18 8.10
C SER A 202 3.94 -6.65 9.46
N ASN A 203 4.20 -7.91 9.77
CA ASN A 203 4.03 -8.44 11.12
C ASN A 203 5.20 -8.05 12.02
N LEU A 204 6.09 -7.14 11.62
CA LEU A 204 7.22 -6.71 12.45
C LEU A 204 6.71 -5.89 13.64
N ASP A 205 7.20 -6.17 14.84
CA ASP A 205 6.92 -5.37 16.04
C ASP A 205 7.82 -4.13 16.07
N TYR A 206 7.58 -3.19 15.14
CA TYR A 206 8.21 -1.88 15.12
C TYR A 206 7.27 -0.80 15.65
N SER A 207 7.82 0.37 15.94
CA SER A 207 7.05 1.58 16.20
C SER A 207 7.75 2.79 15.60
N VAL A 208 6.96 3.71 15.07
CA VAL A 208 7.42 5.04 14.64
C VAL A 208 7.06 6.12 15.66
N GLY A 209 6.54 5.72 16.83
CA GLY A 209 6.18 6.63 17.92
C GLY A 209 5.02 7.54 17.50
N TRP A 210 5.20 8.85 17.70
CA TRP A 210 4.18 9.84 17.34
C TRP A 210 3.96 9.96 15.83
N LEU A 211 4.91 9.52 15.00
CA LEU A 211 4.79 9.60 13.54
C LEU A 211 3.67 8.72 12.98
N ARG A 212 3.14 7.77 13.76
CA ARG A 212 1.95 6.98 13.35
C ARG A 212 0.71 7.84 13.13
N HIS A 213 0.73 9.07 13.65
CA HIS A 213 -0.32 10.05 13.44
C HIS A 213 -0.24 10.76 12.09
N VAL A 214 0.84 10.59 11.33
CA VAL A 214 1.00 11.19 9.98
C VAL A 214 1.38 10.15 8.91
N LEU A 215 1.92 9.00 9.30
CA LEU A 215 2.30 7.90 8.40
C LEU A 215 1.28 6.76 8.42
N GLY A 216 0.99 6.19 7.26
CA GLY A 216 0.22 4.96 7.08
C GLY A 216 1.03 3.74 7.47
N VAL A 217 1.24 3.51 8.77
CA VAL A 217 2.07 2.39 9.28
C VAL A 217 1.22 1.25 9.83
N ALA A 218 1.85 0.09 10.07
CA ALA A 218 1.18 -1.10 10.59
C ALA A 218 0.48 -0.86 11.93
N GLU A 219 0.97 0.07 12.77
CA GLU A 219 0.34 0.41 14.05
C GLU A 219 -1.13 0.85 13.87
N VAL A 220 -1.44 1.58 12.79
CA VAL A 220 -2.77 2.11 12.50
C VAL A 220 -3.49 1.32 11.40
N HIS A 221 -2.76 0.84 10.39
CA HIS A 221 -3.35 0.18 9.24
C HIS A 221 -3.93 -1.20 9.57
N ARG A 222 -3.47 -1.88 10.63
CA ARG A 222 -4.11 -3.14 11.05
C ARG A 222 -5.58 -2.97 11.48
N TRP A 223 -6.00 -1.78 11.90
CA TRP A 223 -7.41 -1.49 12.22
C TRP A 223 -8.28 -1.46 10.97
N HIS A 224 -7.74 -1.00 9.85
CA HIS A 224 -8.41 -1.00 8.56
C HIS A 224 -8.73 -2.44 8.09
N HIS A 225 -7.78 -3.35 8.29
CA HIS A 225 -7.97 -4.77 7.97
C HIS A 225 -8.74 -5.57 9.02
N LYS A 226 -9.16 -4.96 10.13
CA LYS A 226 -9.92 -5.69 11.14
C LYS A 226 -11.27 -6.08 10.54
N ARG A 227 -11.61 -7.37 10.62
CA ARG A 227 -12.85 -7.97 10.14
C ARG A 227 -14.08 -7.18 10.62
N ASP A 228 -14.21 -6.95 11.93
CA ASP A 228 -15.33 -6.17 12.47
C ASP A 228 -15.37 -4.69 12.00
N PHE A 229 -14.27 -4.20 11.42
CA PHE A 229 -14.15 -2.85 10.84
C PHE A 229 -14.22 -2.87 9.31
N GLU A 230 -14.46 -4.03 8.68
CA GLU A 230 -14.78 -4.14 7.25
C GLU A 230 -15.91 -3.15 6.90
N ASP A 231 -16.88 -2.97 7.80
CA ASP A 231 -17.99 -2.02 7.67
C ASP A 231 -17.72 -0.63 8.28
N ALA A 232 -16.67 -0.47 9.10
CA ALA A 232 -16.42 0.75 9.87
C ALA A 232 -15.51 1.77 9.17
N GLN A 233 -14.80 1.37 8.11
CA GLN A 233 -14.32 2.30 7.08
C GLN A 233 -13.29 3.34 7.58
N VAL A 234 -12.13 2.87 8.07
CA VAL A 234 -11.09 3.71 8.69
C VAL A 234 -9.70 3.52 8.06
N ASN A 235 -8.81 4.49 8.23
CA ASN A 235 -7.38 4.46 7.87
C ASN A 235 -7.07 4.04 6.42
N PHE A 236 -7.63 4.76 5.45
CA PHE A 236 -7.44 4.51 4.02
C PHE A 236 -6.08 4.99 3.46
N GLY A 237 -5.34 5.80 4.23
CA GLY A 237 -4.04 6.31 3.82
C GLY A 237 -3.00 5.21 3.63
N GLU A 238 -2.43 5.12 2.43
CA GLU A 238 -1.41 4.13 2.04
C GLU A 238 0.00 4.59 2.44
N PHE A 239 0.37 5.86 2.20
CA PHE A 239 1.63 6.41 2.70
C PHE A 239 1.43 7.34 3.90
N SER A 240 0.43 8.23 3.83
CA SER A 240 0.13 9.20 4.88
C SER A 240 -1.30 9.11 5.38
N THR A 241 -1.48 9.34 6.69
CA THR A 241 -2.80 9.48 7.33
C THR A 241 -3.32 10.92 7.33
N VAL A 242 -2.66 11.85 6.64
CA VAL A 242 -3.09 13.25 6.53
C VAL A 242 -4.50 13.34 5.93
N TRP A 243 -4.78 12.56 4.88
CA TRP A 243 -6.10 12.52 4.26
C TRP A 243 -7.15 11.92 5.19
N ASP A 244 -6.80 10.86 5.93
CA ASP A 244 -7.69 10.29 6.94
C ASP A 244 -8.10 11.31 8.00
N ARG A 245 -7.17 12.18 8.41
CA ARG A 245 -7.48 13.26 9.35
C ARG A 245 -8.36 14.32 8.72
N LEU A 246 -8.05 14.72 7.50
CA LEU A 246 -8.80 15.75 6.79
C LEU A 246 -10.27 15.35 6.58
N PHE A 247 -10.51 14.06 6.31
CA PHE A 247 -11.84 13.54 6.02
C PHE A 247 -12.48 12.73 7.16
N GLY A 248 -11.87 12.75 8.36
CA GLY A 248 -12.44 12.14 9.57
C GLY A 248 -12.47 10.61 9.57
N THR A 249 -11.59 9.94 8.83
CA THR A 249 -11.48 8.47 8.76
C THR A 249 -10.29 7.91 9.55
N PHE A 250 -9.55 8.76 10.28
CA PHE A 250 -8.43 8.31 11.12
C PHE A 250 -8.91 7.62 12.39
N TYR A 251 -8.36 6.44 12.68
CA TYR A 251 -8.62 5.69 13.89
C TYR A 251 -7.32 5.12 14.48
N ASP A 252 -7.06 5.42 15.76
CA ASP A 252 -5.97 4.84 16.53
C ASP A 252 -6.52 4.53 17.93
N SER A 253 -6.35 3.30 18.39
CA SER A 253 -6.78 2.86 19.71
C SER A 253 -5.62 2.21 20.45
N ALA A 254 -5.52 2.51 21.75
CA ALA A 254 -4.55 1.89 22.64
C ALA A 254 -4.77 0.38 22.83
N GLY A 255 -5.94 -0.14 22.40
CA GLY A 255 -6.26 -1.56 22.43
C GLY A 255 -5.33 -2.36 21.52
N LYS A 256 -4.80 -3.48 22.01
CA LYS A 256 -4.19 -4.47 21.13
C LYS A 256 -5.30 -5.20 20.39
N LEU A 257 -5.20 -5.29 19.06
CA LEU A 257 -6.03 -6.18 18.26
C LEU A 257 -6.11 -7.58 18.93
N GLY A 258 -7.26 -8.22 18.91
CA GLY A 258 -7.45 -9.60 19.38
C GLY A 258 -6.82 -10.64 18.44
N LYS A 259 -6.94 -11.93 18.78
CA LYS A 259 -6.51 -13.04 17.90
C LYS A 259 -7.59 -13.25 16.81
N ALA A 260 -7.17 -13.51 15.57
CA ALA A 260 -8.06 -13.80 14.42
C ALA A 260 -9.04 -12.68 14.02
N GLU A 261 -8.63 -11.42 14.23
CA GLU A 261 -9.47 -10.25 13.94
C GLU A 261 -9.25 -9.65 12.54
N VAL A 262 -8.35 -10.15 11.70
CA VAL A 262 -8.16 -9.62 10.33
C VAL A 262 -8.65 -10.64 9.30
N GLY A 263 -8.97 -10.14 8.10
CA GLY A 263 -9.58 -10.95 7.04
C GLY A 263 -11.01 -10.53 6.76
N LEU A 264 -11.63 -11.18 5.77
CA LEU A 264 -13.04 -11.02 5.44
C LEU A 264 -13.96 -11.72 6.45
N HIS A 265 -15.21 -11.28 6.52
CA HIS A 265 -16.28 -12.02 7.18
C HIS A 265 -16.61 -13.34 6.47
N GLU A 266 -16.50 -13.39 5.15
CA GLU A 266 -16.75 -14.59 4.35
C GLU A 266 -15.65 -15.64 4.55
N LYS A 267 -16.04 -16.83 5.01
CA LYS A 267 -15.10 -17.93 5.33
C LYS A 267 -14.64 -18.73 4.11
N ASP A 268 -15.39 -18.68 3.00
CA ASP A 268 -15.18 -19.53 1.82
C ASP A 268 -14.56 -18.78 0.64
N TYR A 269 -13.84 -17.68 0.89
CA TYR A 269 -13.18 -16.92 -0.18
C TYR A 269 -12.02 -17.72 -0.82
N PRO A 270 -11.80 -17.64 -2.15
CA PRO A 270 -10.75 -18.39 -2.82
C PRO A 270 -9.35 -18.13 -2.23
N ARG A 271 -8.60 -19.21 -1.95
CA ARG A 271 -7.23 -19.13 -1.40
C ARG A 271 -6.12 -19.12 -2.46
N ASN A 272 -6.41 -19.62 -3.67
CA ASN A 272 -5.44 -19.68 -4.75
C ASN A 272 -5.52 -18.43 -5.64
N TYR A 273 -4.38 -18.04 -6.24
CA TYR A 273 -4.26 -16.86 -7.09
C TYR A 273 -5.32 -16.79 -8.21
N PHE A 274 -5.52 -17.87 -8.97
CA PHE A 274 -6.48 -17.86 -10.09
C PHE A 274 -7.92 -17.69 -9.63
N GLY A 275 -8.29 -18.31 -8.51
CA GLY A 275 -9.59 -18.13 -7.87
C GLY A 275 -9.81 -16.67 -7.50
N GLN A 276 -8.84 -16.03 -6.85
CA GLN A 276 -8.91 -14.60 -6.49
C GLN A 276 -8.89 -13.69 -7.72
N PHE A 277 -8.20 -14.06 -8.79
CA PHE A 277 -8.16 -13.28 -10.03
C PHE A 277 -9.51 -13.27 -10.76
N ILE A 278 -10.20 -14.41 -10.81
CA ILE A 278 -11.47 -14.57 -11.53
C ILE A 278 -12.66 -14.08 -10.69
N ASP A 279 -12.60 -14.18 -9.36
CA ASP A 279 -13.73 -13.90 -8.49
C ASP A 279 -14.40 -12.53 -8.75
N PRO A 280 -13.67 -11.38 -8.82
CA PRO A 280 -14.26 -10.07 -9.06
C PRO A 280 -14.94 -9.92 -10.42
N LEU A 281 -14.74 -10.87 -11.34
CA LEU A 281 -15.33 -10.87 -12.69
C LEU A 281 -16.65 -11.67 -12.75
N ARG A 282 -17.00 -12.39 -11.68
CA ARG A 282 -18.26 -13.15 -11.61
C ARG A 282 -19.51 -12.24 -11.67
N PRO A 283 -20.70 -12.75 -11.97
CA PRO A 283 -21.92 -11.95 -11.90
C PRO A 283 -22.21 -11.46 -10.46
N THR A 284 -22.81 -10.29 -10.31
CA THR A 284 -23.17 -9.72 -8.99
C THR A 284 -24.10 -10.64 -8.19
N SER A 285 -24.91 -11.47 -8.86
CA SER A 285 -25.75 -12.48 -8.22
C SER A 285 -24.97 -13.57 -7.46
N ALA A 286 -23.66 -13.66 -7.66
CA ALA A 286 -22.78 -14.57 -6.91
C ALA A 286 -22.39 -14.03 -5.53
N TYR A 287 -22.72 -12.78 -5.20
CA TYR A 287 -22.41 -12.15 -3.91
C TYR A 287 -23.68 -11.99 -3.08
N PRO A 288 -23.64 -12.25 -1.75
CA PRO A 288 -24.78 -12.03 -0.87
C PRO A 288 -25.28 -10.59 -0.96
N ALA A 289 -26.59 -10.41 -1.04
CA ALA A 289 -27.22 -9.09 -0.92
C ALA A 289 -26.99 -8.57 0.51
N GLY A 290 -26.10 -7.59 0.66
CA GLY A 290 -25.72 -7.06 1.97
C GLY A 290 -24.60 -6.01 1.91
N HIS A 291 -23.71 -6.10 0.92
CA HIS A 291 -22.67 -5.10 0.66
C HIS A 291 -23.20 -3.85 -0.09
N ASN A 292 -24.35 -3.32 0.32
CA ASN A 292 -24.82 -2.00 -0.07
C ASN A 292 -24.52 -1.03 1.08
N SER A 293 -23.26 -0.58 1.17
CA SER A 293 -22.82 0.40 2.17
C SER A 293 -23.47 1.79 2.03
N LEU A 294 -24.24 2.02 0.95
CA LEU A 294 -25.01 3.25 0.75
C LEU A 294 -26.27 3.35 1.63
N GLU A 295 -26.86 2.23 2.07
CA GLU A 295 -28.07 2.25 2.93
C GLU A 295 -27.77 2.31 4.43
N GLN A 296 -26.55 1.91 4.86
CA GLN A 296 -26.22 1.89 6.28
C GLN A 296 -25.85 3.28 6.84
N ASP A 297 -25.43 4.23 6.00
CA ASP A 297 -25.04 5.59 6.42
C ASP A 297 -26.26 6.44 6.84
N GLU A 298 -27.45 6.17 6.29
CA GLU A 298 -28.69 6.87 6.68
C GLU A 298 -29.22 6.45 8.07
N SER A 299 -28.90 5.23 8.52
CA SER A 299 -29.39 4.69 9.80
C SER A 299 -28.60 5.16 11.04
N ARG A 300 -27.45 5.83 10.85
CA ARG A 300 -26.56 6.27 11.95
C ARG A 300 -26.67 7.76 12.29
N ASN A 301 -27.49 8.51 11.54
CA ASN A 301 -27.75 9.94 11.76
C ASN A 301 -29.17 10.25 12.28
N THR A 302 -29.87 9.25 12.81
CA THR A 302 -31.13 9.38 13.57
C THR A 302 -30.96 8.86 14.97
#